data_AF-A0A5C5T6U1-F1
#
_entry.id   AF-A0A5C5T6U1-F1
#
_cell.length_a   1.000
_cell.length_b   1.000
_cell.length_c   1.000
_cell.angle_alpha   90.00
_cell.angle_beta   90.00
_cell.angle_gamma   90.00
#
_symmetry.space_group_name_H-M   'P 1'
#
loop_
_entity.id
_entity.type
_entity.pdbx_description
1 polymer ?
#
loop_
_entity_poly.entity_id
_entity_poly.type
_entity_poly.pdbx_seq_one_letter_code
_entity_poly.pdbx_strand_id
1 'polypeptide(L)'
;MTGKKSLSDRIAAWDRIVAGIEAGYAFDLDDWLNDMDLRRAIGDALQATTPRKRPPGQASRDRLAASDQRFLQATVDAGKCLWGSAVARREGWHPDRQWWYFRKPKLGNAELTRDIDKVT
;
A
#
# COMPACT_ATOMS: atom_id res chain seq x y z
N MET A 1 -9.41 -22.28 12.19
CA MET A 1 -10.01 -20.94 12.44
C MET A 1 -8.94 -19.89 12.19
N THR A 2 -8.86 -19.34 10.99
CA THR A 2 -7.88 -18.29 10.66
C THR A 2 -8.39 -16.98 11.25
N GLY A 3 -7.91 -16.60 12.44
CA GLY A 3 -8.32 -15.37 13.10
C GLY A 3 -8.11 -14.16 12.19
N LYS A 4 -9.14 -13.32 12.03
CA LYS A 4 -9.01 -12.06 11.29
C LYS A 4 -7.88 -11.23 11.93
N LYS A 5 -6.80 -10.98 11.19
CA LYS A 5 -5.72 -10.07 11.62
C LYS A 5 -6.31 -8.73 12.09
N SER A 6 -5.89 -8.26 13.26
CA SER A 6 -6.35 -6.99 13.80
C SER A 6 -5.82 -5.81 12.96
N LEU A 7 -6.41 -4.62 13.13
CA LEU A 7 -5.90 -3.41 12.48
C LEU A 7 -4.44 -3.12 12.89
N SER A 8 -4.10 -3.35 14.16
CA SER A 8 -2.73 -3.18 14.67
C SER A 8 -1.75 -4.11 13.95
N ASP A 9 -2.14 -5.39 13.75
CA ASP A 9 -1.29 -6.36 13.04
C ASP A 9 -1.09 -5.98 11.58
N ARG A 10 -2.12 -5.40 10.94
CA ARG A 10 -2.02 -4.92 9.55
C ARG A 10 -1.08 -3.72 9.46
N ILE A 11 -1.18 -2.76 10.39
CA ILE A 11 -0.25 -1.62 10.44
C ILE A 11 1.18 -2.10 10.70
N ALA A 12 1.38 -3.03 11.63
CA ALA A 12 2.70 -3.61 11.88
C ALA A 12 3.26 -4.41 10.68
N ALA A 13 2.39 -4.99 9.85
CA ALA A 13 2.80 -5.60 8.59
C ALA A 13 3.17 -4.54 7.54
N TRP A 14 2.40 -3.45 7.45
CA TRP A 14 2.72 -2.32 6.59
C TRP A 14 4.08 -1.70 6.92
N ASP A 15 4.39 -1.49 8.20
CA ASP A 15 5.71 -1.01 8.64
C ASP A 15 6.87 -1.90 8.13
N ARG A 16 6.68 -3.22 8.15
CA ARG A 16 7.70 -4.18 7.70
C ARG A 16 7.88 -4.14 6.18
N ILE A 17 6.78 -4.01 5.45
CA ILE A 17 6.81 -3.80 4.00
C ILE A 17 7.58 -2.51 3.68
N VAL A 18 7.23 -1.40 4.33
CA VAL A 18 7.91 -0.11 4.12
C VAL A 18 9.40 -0.20 4.43
N ALA A 19 9.79 -0.88 5.51
CA ALA A 19 11.21 -1.12 5.80
C ALA A 19 11.90 -1.95 4.71
N GLY A 20 11.22 -2.94 4.13
CA GLY A 20 11.73 -3.71 2.99
C GLY A 20 11.90 -2.85 1.73
N ILE A 21 10.97 -1.92 1.48
CA ILE A 21 11.05 -0.97 0.36
C ILE A 21 12.25 -0.02 0.54
N GLU A 22 12.46 0.51 1.74
CA GLU A 22 13.61 1.37 2.07
C GLU A 22 14.95 0.66 1.89
N ALA A 23 15.01 -0.64 2.19
CA ALA A 23 16.22 -1.45 2.06
C ALA A 23 16.53 -1.86 0.60
N GLY A 24 15.58 -1.69 -0.32
CA GLY A 24 15.67 -2.17 -1.71
C GLY A 24 14.69 -3.30 -1.95
N TYR A 25 13.58 -3.00 -2.64
CA TYR A 25 12.53 -3.95 -2.92
C TYR A 25 12.97 -4.97 -3.97
N ALA A 26 12.96 -6.25 -3.58
CA ALA A 26 13.58 -7.33 -4.36
C ALA A 26 12.56 -8.30 -5.00
N PHE A 27 11.27 -8.04 -4.89
CA PHE A 27 10.20 -8.90 -5.42
C PHE A 27 9.61 -8.36 -6.72
N ASP A 28 8.68 -9.11 -7.32
CA ASP A 28 8.07 -8.79 -8.60
C ASP A 28 6.86 -7.83 -8.47
N LEU A 29 6.18 -7.58 -9.60
CA LEU A 29 5.03 -6.68 -9.65
C LEU A 29 3.81 -7.22 -8.88
N ASP A 30 3.57 -8.53 -8.91
CA ASP A 30 2.43 -9.14 -8.22
C ASP A 30 2.62 -9.03 -6.70
N ASP A 31 3.83 -9.30 -6.22
CA ASP A 31 4.21 -9.07 -4.81
C ASP A 31 4.06 -7.59 -4.42
N TRP A 32 4.50 -6.66 -5.27
CA TRP A 32 4.31 -5.23 -5.04
C TRP A 32 2.83 -4.85 -4.90
N LEU A 33 1.98 -5.33 -5.81
CA LEU A 33 0.54 -5.05 -5.80
C LEU A 33 -0.16 -5.69 -4.59
N ASN A 34 0.26 -6.89 -4.18
CA ASN A 34 -0.24 -7.54 -2.97
C ASN A 34 0.10 -6.75 -1.70
N ASP A 35 1.31 -6.20 -1.62
CA ASP A 35 1.72 -5.32 -0.53
C ASP A 35 0.88 -4.03 -0.51
N MET A 36 0.59 -3.46 -1.68
CA MET A 36 -0.25 -2.26 -1.80
C MET A 36 -1.72 -2.53 -1.42
N ASP A 37 -2.22 -3.73 -1.72
CA ASP A 37 -3.55 -4.19 -1.29
C ASP A 37 -3.70 -4.26 0.23
N LEU A 38 -2.60 -4.50 0.97
CA LEU A 38 -2.62 -4.37 2.43
C LEU A 38 -2.93 -2.93 2.86
N ARG A 39 -2.36 -1.94 2.17
CA ARG A 39 -2.60 -0.52 2.49
C ARG A 39 -4.05 -0.11 2.20
N ARG A 40 -4.64 -0.63 1.12
CA ARG A 40 -6.10 -0.51 0.88
C ARG A 40 -6.89 -1.11 2.03
N ALA A 41 -6.59 -2.36 2.40
CA ALA A 41 -7.33 -3.07 3.44
C ALA A 41 -7.21 -2.43 4.84
N ILE A 42 -6.11 -1.73 5.13
CA ILE A 42 -5.99 -0.88 6.33
C ILE A 42 -6.97 0.30 6.23
N GLY A 43 -7.03 0.99 5.09
CA GLY A 43 -7.98 2.07 4.84
C GLY A 43 -9.43 1.63 5.04
N ASP A 44 -9.82 0.50 4.45
CA ASP A 44 -11.16 -0.08 4.60
C ASP A 44 -11.47 -0.40 6.07
N ALA A 45 -10.49 -0.97 6.80
CA ALA A 45 -10.65 -1.28 8.22
C ALA A 45 -10.79 -0.03 9.10
N LEU A 46 -10.14 1.08 8.74
CA LEU A 46 -10.29 2.37 9.42
C LEU A 46 -11.68 3.00 9.17
N GLN A 47 -12.22 2.83 7.96
CA GLN A 47 -13.56 3.35 7.59
C GLN A 47 -14.70 2.49 8.14
N ALA A 48 -14.48 1.20 8.35
CA ALA A 48 -15.48 0.25 8.84
C ALA A 48 -15.88 0.44 10.32
N THR A 49 -15.80 1.65 10.88
CA THR A 49 -16.25 1.98 12.24
C THR A 49 -17.76 1.82 12.36
N THR A 50 -18.20 0.62 12.77
CA THR A 50 -19.57 0.40 13.24
C THR A 50 -19.75 0.99 14.65
N PRO A 51 -20.95 1.43 15.06
CA PRO A 51 -21.22 1.92 16.41
C PRO A 51 -20.80 0.98 17.55
N ARG A 52 -20.69 -0.33 17.28
CA ARG A 52 -20.25 -1.37 18.22
C ARG A 52 -18.74 -1.55 18.34
N LYS A 53 -17.94 -0.90 17.49
CA LYS A 53 -16.48 -1.00 17.51
C LYS A 53 -15.90 0.34 17.94
N ARG A 54 -15.05 0.32 18.97
CA ARG A 54 -14.28 1.50 19.37
C ARG A 54 -13.47 1.98 18.16
N PRO A 55 -13.47 3.28 17.85
CA PRO A 55 -12.65 3.81 16.76
C PRO A 55 -11.18 3.42 16.98
N PRO A 56 -10.40 3.29 15.90
CA PRO A 56 -8.94 3.13 15.99
C PRO A 56 -8.35 4.21 16.89
N GLY A 57 -7.54 3.79 17.87
CA GLY A 57 -6.87 4.71 18.79
C GLY A 57 -5.88 5.62 18.06
N GLN A 58 -5.61 6.80 18.65
CA GLN A 58 -4.71 7.80 18.08
C GLN A 58 -3.33 7.21 17.73
N ALA A 59 -2.75 6.39 18.62
CA ALA A 59 -1.46 5.74 18.40
C ALA A 59 -1.41 4.88 17.12
N SER A 60 -2.50 4.20 16.75
CA SER A 60 -2.54 3.43 15.50
C SER A 60 -2.57 4.34 14.27
N ARG A 61 -3.27 5.48 14.36
CA ARG A 61 -3.32 6.48 13.27
C ARG A 61 -1.96 7.13 13.08
N ASP A 62 -1.31 7.52 14.18
CA ASP A 62 0.03 8.14 14.14
C ASP A 62 1.07 7.18 13.56
N ARG A 63 1.03 5.91 13.97
CA ARG A 63 1.92 4.88 13.44
C ARG A 63 1.72 4.67 11.94
N LEU A 64 0.46 4.55 11.49
CA LEU A 64 0.16 4.42 10.07
C LEU A 64 0.65 5.65 9.28
N ALA A 65 0.40 6.86 9.78
CA ALA A 65 0.83 8.09 9.15
C ALA A 65 2.36 8.16 9.02
N ALA A 66 3.10 7.76 10.06
CA ALA A 66 4.56 7.70 10.02
C ALA A 66 5.06 6.73 8.94
N SER A 67 4.45 5.55 8.83
CA SER A 67 4.81 4.56 7.80
C SER A 67 4.41 4.98 6.39
N ASP A 68 3.27 5.65 6.22
CA ASP A 68 2.88 6.24 4.95
C ASP A 68 3.89 7.32 4.51
N GLN A 69 4.37 8.17 5.43
CA GLN A 69 5.40 9.17 5.10
C GLN A 69 6.71 8.52 4.66
N ARG A 70 7.16 7.48 5.36
CA ARG A 70 8.34 6.69 4.99
C ARG A 70 8.17 6.03 3.62
N PHE A 71 7.01 5.45 3.35
CA PHE A 71 6.69 4.91 2.02
C PHE A 71 6.80 5.99 0.94
N LEU A 72 6.19 7.15 1.15
CA LEU A 72 6.25 8.26 0.18
C LEU A 72 7.69 8.70 -0.08
N GLN A 73 8.54 8.73 0.96
CA GLN A 73 9.97 9.05 0.83
C GLN A 73 10.77 7.95 0.10
N ALA A 74 10.41 6.68 0.25
CA ALA A 74 11.10 5.54 -0.37
C ALA A 74 10.61 5.22 -1.80
N THR A 75 9.58 5.92 -2.28
CA THR A 75 8.94 5.69 -3.58
C THR A 75 8.92 6.94 -4.44
N VAL A 76 8.64 6.78 -5.73
CA VAL A 76 8.38 7.87 -6.69
C VAL A 76 7.07 7.61 -7.42
N ASP A 77 6.57 8.65 -8.09
CA ASP A 77 5.43 8.53 -8.98
C ASP A 77 5.71 7.52 -10.10
N ALA A 78 4.75 6.64 -10.36
CA ALA A 78 4.80 5.68 -11.47
C ALA A 78 4.22 6.26 -12.78
N GLY A 79 3.54 7.41 -12.72
CA GLY A 79 2.86 8.07 -13.83
C GLY A 79 1.56 7.38 -14.27
N LYS A 80 1.25 6.21 -13.70
CA LYS A 80 0.08 5.38 -14.02
C LYS A 80 -0.29 4.49 -12.83
N CYS A 81 -1.52 3.98 -12.82
CA CYS A 81 -1.91 2.96 -11.86
C CYS A 81 -1.21 1.64 -12.21
N LEU A 82 -0.55 1.03 -11.24
CA LEU A 82 0.19 -0.22 -11.42
C LEU A 82 -0.70 -1.46 -11.54
N TRP A 83 -1.97 -1.37 -11.11
CA TRP A 83 -3.02 -2.35 -11.47
C TRP A 83 -3.53 -2.19 -12.91
N GLY A 84 -3.09 -1.15 -13.63
CA GLY A 84 -3.51 -0.82 -14.99
C GLY A 84 -4.62 0.23 -15.05
N SER A 85 -4.63 1.00 -16.14
CA SER A 85 -5.56 2.12 -16.36
C SER A 85 -7.02 1.66 -16.48
N ALA A 86 -7.26 0.50 -17.09
CA ALA A 86 -8.59 -0.09 -17.20
C ALA A 86 -9.18 -0.46 -15.84
N VAL A 87 -8.36 -1.00 -14.93
CA VAL A 87 -8.74 -1.31 -13.55
C VAL A 87 -8.99 -0.02 -12.80
N ALA A 88 -8.05 0.93 -12.83
CA ALA A 88 -8.21 2.22 -12.15
C ALA A 88 -9.49 2.94 -12.55
N ARG A 89 -9.83 2.97 -13.85
CA ARG A 89 -11.08 3.56 -14.36
C ARG A 89 -12.32 2.84 -13.82
N ARG A 90 -12.32 1.49 -13.84
CA ARG A 90 -13.45 0.70 -13.36
C ARG A 90 -13.69 0.90 -11.86
N GLU A 91 -12.62 0.95 -11.07
CA GLU A 91 -12.69 1.12 -9.62
C GLU A 91 -12.78 2.60 -9.17
N GLY A 92 -12.65 3.55 -10.10
CA GLY A 92 -12.62 4.99 -9.80
C GLY A 92 -11.39 5.43 -8.98
N TRP A 93 -10.28 4.71 -9.10
CA TRP A 93 -9.05 4.99 -8.37
C TRP A 93 -8.32 6.21 -8.95
N HIS A 94 -7.85 7.08 -8.05
CA HIS A 94 -7.14 8.31 -8.39
C HIS A 94 -5.85 8.44 -7.56
N PRO A 95 -4.76 9.00 -8.12
CA PRO A 95 -3.52 9.20 -7.37
C PRO A 95 -3.71 9.99 -6.07
N ASP A 96 -4.68 10.89 -5.96
CA ASP A 96 -4.88 11.65 -4.70
C ASP A 96 -5.48 10.82 -3.55
N ARG A 97 -6.13 9.69 -3.86
CA ARG A 97 -6.85 8.87 -2.86
C ARG A 97 -6.25 7.48 -2.69
N GLN A 98 -5.85 6.85 -3.79
CA GLN A 98 -5.21 5.53 -3.82
C GLN A 98 -3.75 5.66 -4.25
N TRP A 99 -3.07 6.72 -3.79
CA TRP A 99 -1.69 7.08 -4.17
C TRP A 99 -0.74 5.88 -4.18
N TRP A 100 -0.91 4.90 -3.29
CA TRP A 100 -0.05 3.73 -3.20
C TRP A 100 -0.03 2.89 -4.49
N TYR A 101 -1.14 2.80 -5.23
CA TYR A 101 -1.18 2.10 -6.53
C TYR A 101 -0.55 2.90 -7.69
N PHE A 102 -0.20 4.17 -7.47
CA PHE A 102 0.39 5.05 -8.46
C PHE A 102 1.86 5.33 -8.18
N ARG A 103 2.50 4.50 -7.34
CA ARG A 103 3.88 4.68 -6.91
C ARG A 103 4.68 3.42 -7.09
N LYS A 104 5.97 3.60 -7.36
CA LYS A 104 6.97 2.55 -7.53
C LYS A 104 8.16 2.76 -6.60
N PRO A 105 8.88 1.71 -6.19
CA PRO A 105 10.03 1.88 -5.30
C PRO A 105 11.14 2.68 -5.98
N LYS A 106 11.83 3.54 -5.23
CA LYS A 106 13.07 4.20 -5.70
C LYS A 106 14.19 3.18 -5.89
N LEU A 107 14.27 2.24 -4.96
CA LEU A 107 15.24 1.15 -4.93
C LEU A 107 14.48 -0.14 -5.21
N GLY A 108 14.45 -0.56 -6.47
CA GLY A 108 13.80 -1.80 -6.92
C GLY A 108 14.73 -2.62 -7.80
N ASN A 109 14.40 -3.89 -8.02
CA ASN A 109 15.13 -4.75 -8.94
C ASN A 109 14.77 -4.44 -10.42
N ALA A 110 15.57 -4.99 -11.35
CA ALA A 110 15.38 -4.77 -12.79
C ALA A 110 14.14 -5.50 -13.35
N GLU A 111 13.69 -6.57 -12.69
CA GLU A 111 12.51 -7.35 -13.09
C GLU A 111 11.23 -6.56 -12.86
N LEU A 112 11.02 -6.10 -11.64
CA LEU A 112 9.93 -5.20 -11.26
C LEU A 112 9.87 -3.96 -12.16
N THR A 113 11.03 -3.37 -12.46
CA THR A 113 11.09 -2.21 -13.37
C THR A 113 10.53 -2.55 -14.75
N ARG A 114 10.95 -3.68 -15.35
CA ARG A 114 10.43 -4.13 -16.65
C ARG A 114 8.93 -4.43 -16.60
N ASP A 115 8.45 -5.02 -15.51
CA ASP A 115 7.03 -5.37 -15.40
C ASP A 115 6.15 -4.13 -15.23
N ILE A 116 6.59 -3.16 -14.44
CA ILE A 116 5.95 -1.84 -14.34
C ILE A 116 5.86 -1.17 -15.72
N ASP A 117 6.90 -1.23 -16.54
CA ASP A 117 6.91 -0.59 -17.86
C ASP A 117 5.87 -1.20 -18.80
N LYS A 118 5.56 -2.50 -18.67
CA LYS A 118 4.53 -3.21 -19.45
C LYS A 118 3.09 -2.88 -19.02
N VAL A 119 2.87 -2.32 -17.83
CA VAL A 119 1.52 -1.95 -17.37
C VAL A 119 0.93 -0.87 -18.29
N THR A 120 -0.33 -1.02 -18.68
CA THR A 120 -1.05 -0.06 -19.54
C THR A 120 -2.29 0.50 -18.86
#